data_AF-A0A353PL84-F1
#
_entry.id   AF-A0A353PL84-F1
#
_cell.length_a   1.000
_cell.length_b   1.000
_cell.length_c   1.000
_cell.angle_alpha   90.00
_cell.angle_beta   90.00
_cell.angle_gamma   90.00
#
_symmetry.space_group_name_H-M   'P 1'
#
loop_
_entity.id
_entity.type
_entity.pdbx_description
1 polymer ?
#
loop_
_entity_poly.entity_id
_entity_poly.type
_entity_poly.pdbx_seq_one_letter_code
_entity_poly.pdbx_strand_id
1 'polypeptide(L)'
;NLISNSFLTYKIPTALDIQKLTTEFAESYEESGPFGAKSVGEIGIDTPPAALSNAIFNAVGVRITKLPITPEKIWRGMQELKEKKDESK
;
A
#
# COMPACT_ATOMS: atom_id res chain seq x y z
N ASN A 1 -20.06 -20.07 1.77
CA ASN A 1 -20.35 -19.05 0.73
C ASN A 1 -19.27 -17.99 0.74
N LEU A 2 -18.65 -17.70 -0.41
CA LEU A 2 -17.63 -16.66 -0.56
C LEU A 2 -18.33 -15.33 -0.88
N ILE A 3 -18.04 -14.27 -0.11
CA ILE A 3 -18.75 -12.97 -0.22
C ILE A 3 -18.31 -12.19 -1.47
N SER A 4 -17.03 -12.27 -1.84
CA SER A 4 -16.44 -11.58 -3.00
C SER A 4 -16.10 -12.56 -4.11
N ASN A 5 -17.12 -13.09 -4.80
CA ASN A 5 -16.97 -14.13 -5.82
C ASN A 5 -17.11 -13.62 -7.28
N SER A 6 -17.13 -12.30 -7.49
CA SER A 6 -17.19 -11.71 -8.82
C SER A 6 -16.30 -10.47 -8.90
N PHE A 7 -15.92 -10.05 -10.10
CA PHE A 7 -15.14 -8.82 -10.31
C PHE A 7 -15.92 -7.54 -9.98
N LEU A 8 -17.23 -7.63 -9.74
CA LEU A 8 -18.02 -6.52 -9.23
C LEU A 8 -17.72 -6.27 -7.73
N THR A 9 -17.58 -7.35 -6.95
CA THR A 9 -17.40 -7.28 -5.49
C THR A 9 -15.93 -7.38 -5.07
N TYR A 10 -15.10 -8.06 -5.87
CA TYR A 10 -13.64 -8.06 -5.75
C TYR A 10 -13.04 -7.00 -6.66
N LYS A 11 -12.81 -5.81 -6.10
CA LYS A 11 -12.34 -4.65 -6.87
C LYS A 11 -10.94 -4.89 -7.44
N ILE A 12 -10.81 -4.76 -8.75
CA ILE A 12 -9.53 -4.74 -9.48
C ILE A 12 -9.29 -3.29 -9.91
N PRO A 13 -8.09 -2.72 -9.68
CA PRO A 13 -7.75 -1.39 -10.15
C PRO A 13 -7.89 -1.27 -11.68
N THR A 14 -8.47 -0.15 -12.12
CA THR A 14 -8.58 0.25 -13.51
C THR A 14 -7.42 1.16 -13.93
N ALA A 15 -7.31 1.45 -15.21
CA ALA A 15 -6.33 2.41 -15.72
C ALA A 15 -6.48 3.83 -15.16
N LEU A 16 -7.65 4.19 -14.59
CA LEU A 16 -7.88 5.51 -13.98
C LEU A 16 -7.43 5.57 -12.51
N ASP A 17 -7.28 4.42 -11.84
CA ASP A 17 -6.88 4.36 -10.43
C ASP A 17 -5.38 4.61 -10.24
N ILE A 18 -4.57 4.25 -11.24
CA ILE A 18 -3.12 4.41 -11.24
C ILE A 18 -2.75 5.51 -12.24
N GLN A 19 -2.23 6.64 -11.73
CA GLN A 19 -1.84 7.76 -12.57
C GLN A 19 -0.36 7.67 -12.96
N LYS A 20 0.52 8.31 -12.20
CA LYS A 20 1.96 8.35 -12.50
C LYS A 20 2.70 7.27 -11.70
N LEU A 21 3.29 6.31 -12.41
CA LEU A 21 4.31 5.42 -11.88
C LEU A 21 5.68 5.92 -12.35
N THR A 22 6.65 5.96 -11.43
CA THR A 22 8.04 6.31 -11.74
C THR A 22 8.90 5.09 -11.45
N THR A 23 9.77 4.74 -12.39
CA THR A 23 10.65 3.57 -12.29
C THR A 23 12.09 4.04 -12.37
N GLU A 24 12.88 3.63 -11.39
CA GLU A 24 14.32 3.92 -11.31
C GLU A 24 15.08 2.60 -11.29
N PHE A 25 16.25 2.57 -11.91
CA PHE A 25 17.12 1.39 -11.91
C PHE A 25 18.14 1.48 -10.79
N ALA A 26 18.16 0.47 -9.93
CA ALA A 26 19.22 0.30 -8.96
C ALA A 26 20.47 -0.23 -9.66
N GLU A 27 21.61 0.45 -9.48
CA GLU A 27 22.90 -0.07 -9.92
C GLU A 27 23.27 -1.29 -9.07
N SER A 28 23.11 -2.48 -9.64
CA SER A 28 23.47 -3.73 -8.98
C SER A 28 23.90 -4.78 -10.00
N TYR A 29 24.75 -5.71 -9.56
CA TYR A 29 25.25 -6.83 -10.36
C TYR A 29 25.12 -8.13 -9.57
N GLU A 30 24.77 -9.22 -10.24
CA GLU A 30 24.72 -10.58 -9.68
C GLU A 30 25.69 -11.48 -10.41
N GLU A 31 26.76 -11.90 -9.73
CA GLU A 31 27.78 -12.75 -10.34
C GLU A 31 27.20 -14.08 -10.84
N SER A 32 26.23 -14.64 -10.10
CA SER A 32 25.58 -15.90 -10.48
C SER A 32 24.54 -15.75 -11.60
N GLY A 33 24.16 -14.52 -11.94
CA GLY A 33 23.10 -14.20 -12.87
C GLY A 33 23.60 -14.07 -14.31
N PRO A 34 22.81 -14.45 -15.33
CA PRO A 34 23.19 -14.26 -16.71
C PRO A 34 23.40 -12.77 -16.99
N PHE A 35 24.60 -12.41 -17.44
CA PHE A 35 25.00 -11.03 -17.71
C PHE A 35 24.84 -10.08 -16.50
N GLY A 36 24.87 -10.59 -15.26
CA GLY A 36 24.72 -9.77 -14.05
C GLY A 36 23.29 -9.59 -13.54
N ALA A 37 22.30 -10.24 -14.17
CA ALA A 37 20.88 -10.01 -13.89
C ALA A 37 20.40 -10.62 -12.54
N LYS A 38 19.42 -9.94 -11.92
CA LYS A 38 18.67 -10.41 -10.73
C LYS A 38 17.19 -10.53 -11.04
N SER A 39 16.48 -11.35 -10.29
CA SER A 39 15.01 -11.37 -10.33
C SER A 39 14.43 -10.07 -9.76
N VAL A 40 13.41 -9.52 -10.43
CA VAL A 40 12.71 -8.29 -10.00
C VAL A 40 11.18 -8.41 -10.08
N GLY A 41 10.65 -9.56 -10.53
CA GLY A 41 9.21 -9.71 -10.82
C GLY A 41 8.30 -9.51 -9.62
N GLU A 42 8.72 -9.92 -8.43
CA GLU A 42 7.91 -9.86 -7.20
C GLU A 42 8.17 -8.57 -6.38
N ILE A 43 9.35 -7.97 -6.52
CA ILE A 43 9.76 -6.79 -5.72
C ILE A 43 8.78 -5.62 -5.90
N GLY A 44 8.25 -5.47 -7.11
CA GLY A 44 7.25 -4.45 -7.44
C GLY A 44 5.90 -4.64 -6.76
N ILE A 45 5.53 -5.85 -6.34
CA ILE A 45 4.26 -6.14 -5.66
C ILE A 45 4.37 -6.26 -4.14
N ASP A 46 5.56 -6.62 -3.62
CA ASP A 46 5.77 -6.82 -2.18
C ASP A 46 5.87 -5.51 -1.39
N THR A 47 6.51 -4.50 -1.97
CA THR A 47 6.81 -3.22 -1.31
C THR A 47 5.64 -2.22 -1.24
N PRO A 48 4.69 -2.16 -2.20
CA PRO A 48 3.61 -1.17 -2.19
C PRO A 48 2.74 -1.16 -0.92
N PRO A 49 2.30 -2.28 -0.32
CA PRO A 49 1.45 -2.23 0.88
C PRO A 49 2.11 -1.50 2.06
N ALA A 50 3.41 -1.73 2.27
CA ALA A 50 4.18 -1.06 3.31
C ALA A 50 4.41 0.42 3.00
N ALA A 51 4.77 0.74 1.75
CA ALA A 51 4.94 2.12 1.30
C ALA A 51 3.65 2.95 1.45
N LEU A 52 2.50 2.39 1.03
CA LEU A 52 1.20 3.02 1.18
C LEU A 52 0.78 3.19 2.64
N SER A 53 0.99 2.19 3.50
CA SER A 53 0.70 2.31 4.95
C SER A 53 1.51 3.45 5.59
N ASN A 54 2.78 3.58 5.22
CA ASN A 54 3.64 4.67 5.70
C ASN A 54 3.22 6.04 5.17
N ALA A 55 2.85 6.13 3.89
CA ALA A 55 2.35 7.37 3.30
C ALA A 55 1.05 7.83 3.99
N ILE A 56 0.12 6.91 4.26
CA ILE A 56 -1.12 7.21 4.98
C ILE A 56 -0.82 7.69 6.40
N PHE A 57 0.07 7.00 7.13
CA PHE A 57 0.48 7.44 8.47
C PHE A 57 1.12 8.84 8.44
N ASN A 58 1.98 9.11 7.47
CA ASN A 58 2.59 10.43 7.31
C ASN A 58 1.54 11.52 7.02
N ALA A 59 0.53 11.22 6.20
CA ALA A 59 -0.50 12.16 5.80
C ALA A 59 -1.52 12.49 6.91
N VAL A 60 -1.97 11.49 7.69
CA VAL A 60 -3.08 11.67 8.65
C VAL A 60 -2.77 11.26 10.09
N GLY A 61 -1.56 10.77 10.37
CA GLY A 61 -1.14 10.32 11.70
C GLY A 61 -1.73 8.97 12.14
N VAL A 62 -2.57 8.34 11.32
CA VAL A 62 -3.24 7.06 11.63
C VAL A 62 -2.36 5.90 11.19
N ARG A 63 -2.05 4.96 12.11
CA ARG A 63 -1.31 3.74 11.80
C ARG A 63 -2.28 2.57 11.54
N ILE A 64 -2.35 2.10 10.30
CA ILE A 64 -3.17 0.94 9.92
C ILE A 64 -2.26 -0.25 9.61
N THR A 65 -2.37 -1.31 10.41
CA THR A 65 -1.54 -2.52 10.32
C THR A 65 -2.29 -3.73 9.72
N LYS A 66 -3.58 -3.57 9.40
CA LYS A 66 -4.42 -4.64 8.84
C LYS A 66 -4.93 -4.28 7.45
N LEU A 67 -4.47 -5.02 6.44
CA LEU A 67 -4.94 -4.91 5.06
C LEU A 67 -6.36 -5.51 4.86
N PRO A 68 -7.07 -5.15 3.79
CA PRO A 68 -6.82 -3.98 2.94
C PRO A 68 -7.02 -2.67 3.72
N ILE A 69 -6.29 -1.61 3.38
CA ILE A 69 -6.47 -0.29 4.00
C ILE A 69 -7.65 0.41 3.32
N THR A 70 -8.84 0.29 3.91
CA THR A 70 -10.05 0.86 3.33
C THR A 70 -10.28 2.30 3.83
N PRO A 71 -11.03 3.13 3.08
CA PRO A 71 -11.38 4.49 3.53
C PRO A 71 -12.04 4.52 4.91
N GLU A 72 -12.86 3.53 5.25
CA GLU A 72 -13.54 3.44 6.55
C GLU A 72 -12.55 3.20 7.69
N LYS A 73 -11.48 2.42 7.46
CA LYS A 73 -10.42 2.23 8.47
C LYS A 73 -9.64 3.51 8.71
N ILE A 74 -9.36 4.28 7.64
CA ILE A 74 -8.71 5.59 7.73
C ILE A 74 -9.60 6.55 8.52
N TRP A 75 -10.86 6.68 8.12
CA TRP A 75 -11.82 7.59 8.75
C TRP A 75 -12.02 7.27 10.24
N ARG A 76 -12.21 6.00 10.61
CA ARG A 76 -12.32 5.58 12.01
C ARG A 76 -11.08 5.93 12.82
N GLY A 77 -9.90 5.62 12.30
CA GLY A 77 -8.64 5.97 12.97
C GLY A 77 -8.46 7.48 13.16
N MET A 78 -8.95 8.30 12.23
CA MET A 78 -8.94 9.76 12.38
C MET A 78 -9.90 10.24 13.48
N GLN A 79 -11.07 9.60 13.65
CA GLN A 79 -11.99 9.94 14.74
C GLN A 79 -11.37 9.59 16.10
N GLU A 80 -10.80 8.39 16.25
CA GLU A 80 -10.14 7.95 17.47
C GLU A 80 -8.96 8.87 17.86
N LEU A 81 -8.19 9.34 16.88
CA LEU A 81 -7.11 10.30 17.12
C LEU A 81 -7.64 11.67 17.58
N LYS A 82 -8.80 12.09 17.08
CA LYS A 82 -9.42 13.36 17.47
C LYS A 82 -9.91 13.29 18.92
N GLU A 83 -10.62 12.22 19.29
CA GLU A 83 -11.12 11.98 20.64
C GLU A 83 -9.98 12.01 21.67
N LYS A 84 -8.88 11.29 21.41
CA LYS A 84 -7.69 11.29 22.29
C LYS A 84 -7.06 12.66 22.46
N LYS A 85 -7.08 13.51 21.43
CA LYS A 85 -6.56 14.88 21.51
C LYS A 85 -7.46 15.76 22.38
N ASP A 86 -8.77 15.57 22.31
CA ASP A 86 -9.72 16.35 23.08
C ASP A 86 -9.75 15.91 24.56
N GLU A 87 -9.49 14.63 24.88
CA GLU A 87 -9.29 14.13 26.25
C GLU A 87 -7.97 14.61 26.89
N SER A 88 -6.95 14.91 26.07
CA SER A 88 -5.63 15.36 26.53
C SER A 88 -5.52 16.89 26.74
N LYS A 89 -6.59 17.64 26.48
CA LYS A 89 -6.69 19.09 26.72
C LYS A 89 -7.40 19.37 28.04
#